data_AF-X1LL11-F1
#
_entry.id   AF-X1LL11-F1
#
_cell.length_a   1.000
_cell.length_b   1.000
_cell.length_c   1.000
_cell.angle_alpha   90.00
_cell.angle_beta   90.00
_cell.angle_gamma   90.00
#
_symmetry.space_group_name_H-M   'P 1'
#
loop_
_entity.id
_entity.type
_entity.pdbx_description
1 polymer ?
#
loop_
_entity_poly.entity_id
_entity_poly.type
_entity_poly.pdbx_seq_one_letter_code
_entity_poly.pdbx_strand_id
1 'polypeptide(L)'
;TFSPLRVLVNSVSDCYKALGVIHNSWHPIIEDFNDFIANPKDNGYQALHTTVMCQGTTPLEIQIRTYDMHQVAEYGVAAHWCYKEGGKPDVSFDDKVAWLQDLGERRGELDSEEFMESLKTDVFTDQVFIYTPKGEIKDLPKGATPLDFAFRIHTDLGHRCIGAKVNGRLVPLNYALNNGDVVEIVAAKGERGPSLDWLRPELGYIKTSHARNKVRQWFNKQERSQSIETGKQLLDKELNRLGINPPSAEKVASQFNYANVDDFFAALGRGSISPSQVALKLSTN
;
A
#
# COMPACT_ATOMS: atom_id res chain seq x y z
N THR A 1 -6.33 21.91 30.47
CA THR A 1 -6.24 20.57 29.88
C THR A 1 -5.22 19.80 30.69
N PHE A 2 -5.63 18.83 31.50
CA PHE A 2 -4.68 18.03 32.29
C PHE A 2 -3.87 17.18 31.31
N SER A 3 -2.55 17.38 31.31
CA SER A 3 -1.64 16.53 30.53
C SER A 3 -1.40 15.24 31.32
N PRO A 4 -1.42 14.06 30.69
CA PRO A 4 -1.18 12.79 31.37
C PRO A 4 0.22 12.76 31.98
N LEU A 5 0.34 12.18 33.16
CA LEU A 5 1.62 12.06 33.87
C LEU A 5 2.42 10.91 33.27
N ARG A 6 3.69 11.16 32.95
CA ARG A 6 4.56 10.20 32.26
C ARG A 6 5.67 9.73 33.17
N VAL A 7 5.84 8.42 33.27
CA VAL A 7 6.90 7.76 34.03
C VAL A 7 7.82 7.03 33.05
N LEU A 8 9.10 7.43 33.03
CA LEU A 8 10.14 6.82 32.19
C LEU A 8 11.07 5.96 33.04
N VAL A 9 11.27 4.72 32.62
CA VAL A 9 12.10 3.72 33.32
C VAL A 9 13.10 3.06 32.38
N ASN A 10 14.03 2.29 32.92
CA ASN A 10 15.11 1.68 32.14
C ASN A 10 14.72 0.35 31.49
N SER A 11 13.81 -0.42 32.10
CA SER A 11 13.47 -1.76 31.64
C SER A 11 11.97 -2.03 31.67
N VAL A 12 11.52 -3.02 30.88
CA VAL A 12 10.12 -3.48 30.89
C VAL A 12 9.72 -4.00 32.27
N SER A 13 10.62 -4.70 32.96
CA SER A 13 10.38 -5.15 34.34
C SER A 13 10.08 -3.98 35.28
N ASP A 14 10.81 -2.86 35.12
CA ASP A 14 10.59 -1.67 35.94
C ASP A 14 9.29 -0.95 35.59
N CYS A 15 8.75 -1.10 34.37
CA CYS A 15 7.41 -0.59 34.02
C CYS A 15 6.34 -1.23 34.90
N TYR A 16 6.36 -2.57 35.02
CA TYR A 16 5.39 -3.30 35.84
C TYR A 16 5.61 -3.10 37.34
N LYS A 17 6.86 -2.92 37.80
CA LYS A 17 7.14 -2.53 39.19
C LYS A 17 6.57 -1.14 39.52
N ALA A 18 6.77 -0.17 38.63
CA ALA A 18 6.21 1.18 38.78
C ALA A 18 4.68 1.14 38.80
N LEU A 19 4.05 0.34 37.93
CA LEU A 19 2.60 0.11 37.94
C LEU A 19 2.13 -0.40 39.31
N GLY A 20 2.80 -1.42 39.87
CA GLY A 20 2.48 -1.98 41.18
C GLY A 20 2.59 -0.96 42.32
N VAL A 21 3.61 -0.10 42.32
CA VAL A 21 3.77 0.98 43.31
C VAL A 21 2.64 2.01 43.18
N ILE A 22 2.27 2.37 41.96
CA ILE A 22 1.19 3.31 41.67
C ILE A 22 -0.16 2.77 42.16
N HIS A 23 -0.50 1.52 41.83
CA HIS A 23 -1.75 0.88 42.23
C HIS A 23 -1.83 0.58 43.74
N ASN A 24 -0.70 0.44 44.41
CA ASN A 24 -0.65 0.34 45.88
C ASN A 24 -0.85 1.71 46.56
N SER A 25 -0.54 2.80 45.86
CA SER A 25 -0.63 4.17 46.41
C SER A 25 -1.99 4.83 46.12
N TRP A 26 -2.59 4.53 44.96
CA TRP A 26 -3.88 5.08 44.52
C TRP A 26 -4.76 4.00 43.93
N HIS A 27 -6.07 4.12 44.16
CA HIS A 27 -7.04 3.15 43.67
C HIS A 27 -7.17 3.23 42.14
N PRO A 28 -6.91 2.13 41.40
CA PRO A 28 -7.03 2.12 39.95
C PRO A 28 -8.47 2.00 39.48
N ILE A 29 -8.78 2.65 38.37
CA ILE A 29 -10.01 2.42 37.61
C ILE A 29 -9.73 1.28 36.64
N ILE A 30 -10.25 0.09 36.95
CA ILE A 30 -9.88 -1.17 36.26
C ILE A 30 -10.21 -1.12 34.77
N GLU A 31 -11.33 -0.48 34.39
CA GLU A 31 -11.78 -0.38 33.00
C GLU A 31 -10.86 0.48 32.11
N ASP A 32 -10.02 1.33 32.72
CA ASP A 32 -9.12 2.26 32.03
C ASP A 32 -7.65 1.79 32.02
N PHE A 33 -7.40 0.50 32.27
CA PHE A 33 -6.07 -0.08 32.15
C PHE A 33 -5.83 -0.68 30.76
N ASN A 34 -4.74 -0.24 30.10
CA ASN A 34 -4.31 -0.81 28.83
C ASN A 34 -2.82 -1.18 28.87
N ASP A 35 -2.52 -2.44 28.58
CA ASP A 35 -1.16 -2.95 28.45
C ASP A 35 -0.73 -3.00 26.98
N PHE A 36 -0.20 -1.88 26.48
CA PHE A 36 0.39 -1.81 25.14
C PHE A 36 1.82 -2.33 25.09
N ILE A 37 2.40 -2.79 26.20
CA ILE A 37 3.70 -3.49 26.17
C ILE A 37 3.47 -4.93 25.71
N ALA A 38 2.50 -5.62 26.31
CA ALA A 38 2.12 -6.98 25.94
C ALA A 38 1.37 -7.04 24.61
N ASN A 39 0.54 -6.02 24.32
CA ASN A 39 -0.20 -5.89 23.06
C ASN A 39 0.13 -4.55 22.38
N PRO A 40 1.29 -4.44 21.71
CA PRO A 40 1.69 -3.21 21.01
C PRO A 40 0.67 -2.82 19.96
N LYS A 41 0.51 -1.51 19.76
CA LYS A 41 -0.29 -1.00 18.63
C LYS A 41 0.44 -1.26 17.31
N ASP A 42 -0.29 -1.27 16.20
CA ASP A 42 0.25 -1.54 14.86
C ASP A 42 1.41 -0.62 14.45
N ASN A 43 1.49 0.59 15.03
CA ASN A 43 2.57 1.55 14.82
C ASN A 43 3.81 1.31 15.71
N GLY A 44 3.87 0.19 16.44
CA GLY A 44 4.95 -0.14 17.37
C GLY A 44 4.89 0.62 18.69
N TYR A 45 3.83 1.37 18.97
CA TYR A 45 3.67 2.08 20.25
C TYR A 45 3.54 1.09 21.41
N GLN A 46 4.36 1.31 22.44
CA GLN A 46 4.38 0.54 23.67
C GLN A 46 4.38 1.44 24.90
N ALA A 47 3.46 1.18 25.82
CA ALA A 47 3.36 1.80 27.14
C ALA A 47 2.31 1.05 27.99
N LEU A 48 2.37 1.22 29.31
CA LEU A 48 1.25 0.91 30.20
C LEU A 48 0.45 2.18 30.43
N HIS A 49 -0.86 2.13 30.20
CA HIS A 49 -1.78 3.23 30.48
C HIS A 49 -2.68 2.82 31.64
N THR A 50 -2.80 3.69 32.64
CA THR A 50 -3.70 3.47 33.77
C THR A 50 -4.26 4.79 34.27
N THR A 51 -5.56 4.79 34.60
CA THR A 51 -6.19 5.89 35.32
C THR A 51 -6.34 5.51 36.79
N VAL A 52 -5.89 6.39 37.69
CA VAL A 52 -6.02 6.20 39.14
C VAL A 52 -6.75 7.38 39.79
N MET A 53 -7.45 7.10 40.88
CA MET A 53 -8.11 8.14 41.68
C MET A 53 -7.11 8.75 42.67
N CYS A 54 -6.59 9.92 42.34
CA CYS A 54 -5.72 10.70 43.21
C CYS A 54 -6.57 11.51 44.20
N GLN A 55 -6.22 11.45 45.49
CA GLN A 55 -6.92 12.16 46.58
C GLN A 55 -8.44 11.88 46.66
N GLY A 56 -8.90 10.75 46.11
CA GLY A 56 -10.29 10.29 46.20
C GLY A 56 -11.28 10.93 45.23
N THR A 57 -10.94 12.02 44.55
CA THR A 57 -11.88 12.76 43.70
C THR A 57 -11.35 13.14 42.32
N THR A 58 -10.03 13.10 42.09
CA THR A 58 -9.45 13.55 40.83
C THR A 58 -8.87 12.38 40.05
N PRO A 59 -9.39 12.06 38.85
CA PRO A 59 -8.80 11.03 38.00
C PRO A 59 -7.48 11.54 37.43
N LEU A 60 -6.44 10.72 37.54
CA LEU A 60 -5.10 10.99 37.01
C LEU A 60 -4.74 9.89 36.02
N GLU A 61 -4.55 10.27 34.75
CA GLU A 61 -4.03 9.39 33.72
C GLU A 61 -2.51 9.30 33.84
N ILE A 62 -1.99 8.08 33.90
CA ILE A 62 -0.55 7.79 34.01
C ILE A 62 -0.12 6.88 32.87
N GLN A 63 0.98 7.25 32.23
CA GLN A 63 1.64 6.49 31.17
C GLN A 63 3.03 6.06 31.62
N ILE A 64 3.28 4.75 31.65
CA ILE A 64 4.56 4.17 32.08
C ILE A 64 5.21 3.50 30.89
N ARG A 65 6.46 3.85 30.58
CA ARG A 65 7.20 3.24 29.46
C ARG A 65 8.69 3.34 29.66
N THR A 66 9.47 2.56 28.92
CA THR A 66 10.92 2.71 28.95
C THR A 66 11.36 3.95 28.16
N TYR A 67 12.61 4.38 28.36
CA TYR A 67 13.20 5.43 27.52
C TYR A 67 13.22 5.04 26.03
N ASP A 68 13.48 3.78 25.71
CA ASP A 68 13.42 3.24 24.35
C ASP A 68 12.01 3.34 23.75
N MET A 69 11.00 2.87 24.49
CA MET A 69 9.60 2.96 24.10
C MET A 69 9.14 4.41 23.95
N HIS A 70 9.67 5.31 24.77
CA HIS A 70 9.41 6.74 24.66
C HIS A 70 9.97 7.31 23.35
N GLN A 71 11.19 6.94 22.96
CA GLN A 71 11.75 7.36 21.67
C GLN A 71 10.92 6.84 20.50
N VAL A 72 10.52 5.55 20.52
CA VAL A 72 9.63 4.99 19.50
C VAL A 72 8.29 5.73 19.44
N ALA A 73 7.75 6.13 20.58
CA ALA A 73 6.47 6.83 20.63
C ALA A 73 6.53 8.29 20.16
N GLU A 74 7.67 8.98 20.30
CA GLU A 74 7.85 10.36 19.84
C GLU A 74 8.35 10.44 18.39
N TYR A 75 9.18 9.48 17.97
CA TYR A 75 9.93 9.54 16.71
C TYR A 75 9.68 8.37 15.76
N GLY A 76 8.89 7.36 16.17
CA GLY A 76 8.60 6.16 15.39
C GLY A 76 9.68 5.07 15.49
N VAL A 77 9.35 3.87 15.01
CA VAL A 77 10.23 2.67 15.05
C VAL A 77 11.54 2.88 14.29
N ALA A 78 11.52 3.70 13.23
CA ALA A 78 12.70 4.02 12.41
C ALA A 78 13.79 4.79 13.17
N ALA A 79 13.43 5.62 14.17
CA ALA A 79 14.39 6.37 14.97
C ALA A 79 15.12 5.49 16.01
N HIS A 80 14.48 4.40 16.46
CA HIS A 80 15.02 3.50 17.48
C HIS A 80 16.19 2.65 16.97
N TRP A 81 16.27 2.40 15.66
CA TRP A 81 17.39 1.67 15.04
C TRP A 81 18.72 2.42 15.10
N CYS A 82 18.71 3.76 15.14
CA CYS A 82 19.93 4.57 15.19
C CYS A 82 20.66 4.51 16.55
N TYR A 83 20.00 4.05 17.61
CA TYR A 83 20.52 4.15 18.98
C TYR A 83 20.99 2.81 19.56
N LYS A 84 20.50 1.66 19.05
CA LYS A 84 20.82 0.33 19.60
C LYS A 84 22.14 -0.28 19.15
N GLU A 85 22.79 0.28 18.15
CA GLU A 85 24.14 -0.13 17.77
C GLU A 85 25.07 1.06 17.91
N GLY A 86 25.70 1.14 19.08
CA GLY A 86 26.72 2.13 19.36
C GLY A 86 27.87 2.00 18.36
N GLY A 87 27.96 2.94 17.43
CA GLY A 87 29.18 3.22 16.68
C GLY A 87 29.02 3.19 15.17
N LYS A 88 28.94 4.40 14.62
CA LYS A 88 29.08 4.84 13.21
C LYS A 88 27.80 4.84 12.36
N PRO A 89 27.59 5.92 11.58
CA PRO A 89 26.45 6.07 10.70
C PRO A 89 26.75 5.34 9.39
N ASP A 90 26.70 4.02 9.40
CA ASP A 90 26.64 3.28 8.14
C ASP A 90 26.07 1.89 8.41
N VAL A 91 24.74 1.78 8.40
CA VAL A 91 24.11 0.47 8.34
C VAL A 91 24.31 -0.01 6.90
N SER A 92 25.25 -0.94 6.72
CA SER A 92 25.60 -1.47 5.40
C SER A 92 24.36 -1.98 4.68
N PHE A 93 24.27 -1.61 3.39
CA PHE A 93 23.26 -2.05 2.43
C PHE A 93 23.04 -3.58 2.49
N ASP A 94 24.10 -4.35 2.73
CA ASP A 94 24.07 -5.80 2.72
C ASP A 94 23.25 -6.40 3.88
N ASP A 95 23.30 -5.80 5.07
CA ASP A 95 22.63 -6.35 6.27
C ASP A 95 21.11 -6.18 6.23
N LYS A 96 20.64 -5.07 5.64
CA LYS A 96 19.20 -4.80 5.46
C LYS A 96 18.60 -5.61 4.31
N VAL A 97 19.38 -5.92 3.28
CA VAL A 97 18.97 -6.79 2.17
C VAL A 97 18.87 -8.24 2.63
N ALA A 98 19.81 -8.71 3.45
CA ALA A 98 19.78 -10.06 4.03
C ALA A 98 18.52 -10.32 4.87
N TRP A 99 18.07 -9.32 5.65
CA TRP A 99 16.84 -9.41 6.43
C TRP A 99 15.57 -9.49 5.57
N LEU A 100 15.49 -8.72 4.47
CA LEU A 100 14.36 -8.77 3.54
C LEU A 100 14.28 -10.11 2.79
N GLN A 101 15.43 -10.71 2.48
CA GLN A 101 15.51 -12.05 1.87
C GLN A 101 15.04 -13.14 2.85
N ASP A 102 15.51 -13.15 4.10
CA ASP A 102 15.08 -14.14 5.12
C ASP A 102 13.57 -14.04 5.42
N LEU A 103 13.00 -12.83 5.44
CA LEU A 103 11.55 -12.66 5.62
C LEU A 103 10.72 -13.13 4.42
N GLY A 104 11.21 -12.90 3.19
CA GLY A 104 10.55 -13.33 1.96
C GLY A 104 10.56 -14.84 1.79
N GLU A 105 11.69 -15.48 2.05
CA GLU A 105 11.84 -16.94 2.03
C GLU A 105 10.94 -17.63 3.06
N ARG A 106 10.82 -17.07 4.27
CA ARG A 106 9.94 -17.62 5.32
C ARG A 106 8.45 -17.53 5.00
N ARG A 107 8.03 -16.58 4.15
CA ARG A 107 6.63 -16.43 3.71
C ARG A 107 6.33 -17.15 2.39
N GLY A 108 7.33 -17.66 1.69
CA GLY A 108 7.17 -18.41 0.44
C GLY A 108 6.60 -17.59 -0.72
N GLU A 109 6.75 -16.26 -0.69
CA GLU A 109 5.96 -15.36 -1.54
C GLU A 109 6.69 -14.80 -2.79
N LEU A 110 8.02 -14.89 -2.97
CA LEU A 110 8.70 -13.97 -3.91
C LEU A 110 9.83 -14.59 -4.76
N ASP A 111 9.67 -14.51 -6.10
CA ASP A 111 10.69 -14.83 -7.12
C ASP A 111 10.91 -13.65 -8.11
N SER A 112 10.35 -12.47 -7.85
CA SER A 112 10.47 -11.32 -8.77
C SER A 112 11.50 -10.32 -8.28
N GLU A 113 12.63 -10.23 -8.97
CA GLU A 113 13.71 -9.27 -8.71
C GLU A 113 13.21 -7.81 -8.70
N GLU A 114 12.25 -7.49 -9.57
CA GLU A 114 11.55 -6.18 -9.62
C GLU A 114 10.73 -5.89 -8.35
N PHE A 115 10.18 -6.92 -7.70
CA PHE A 115 9.47 -6.76 -6.43
C PHE A 115 10.44 -6.47 -5.28
N MET A 116 11.56 -7.19 -5.21
CA MET A 116 12.59 -6.93 -4.21
C MET A 116 13.19 -5.52 -4.36
N GLU A 117 13.44 -5.06 -5.58
CA GLU A 117 13.97 -3.72 -5.84
C GLU A 117 12.95 -2.62 -5.47
N SER A 118 11.66 -2.87 -5.70
CA SER A 118 10.59 -1.96 -5.30
C SER A 118 10.47 -1.81 -3.77
N LEU A 119 10.58 -2.93 -3.04
CA LEU A 119 10.58 -2.92 -1.56
C LEU A 119 11.83 -2.25 -0.98
N LYS A 120 13.01 -2.50 -1.56
CA LYS A 120 14.26 -1.83 -1.17
C LYS A 120 14.20 -0.32 -1.35
N THR A 121 13.42 0.19 -2.31
CA THR A 121 13.28 1.63 -2.50
C THR A 121 12.27 2.24 -1.52
N ASP A 122 11.15 1.56 -1.28
CA ASP A 122 10.06 2.06 -0.42
C ASP A 122 10.39 1.97 1.09
N VAL A 123 11.19 0.99 1.54
CA VAL A 123 11.53 0.79 2.97
C VAL A 123 12.59 1.79 3.49
N PHE A 124 13.39 2.38 2.60
CA PHE A 124 14.57 3.18 2.97
C PHE A 124 14.36 4.69 2.86
N THR A 125 13.15 5.14 2.49
CA THR A 125 12.82 6.56 2.36
C THR A 125 12.22 7.07 3.68
N ASP A 126 12.62 8.27 4.13
CA ASP A 126 11.90 9.00 5.19
C ASP A 126 10.38 8.86 4.97
N GLN A 127 9.59 8.62 6.02
CA GLN A 127 8.13 8.46 5.87
C GLN A 127 7.39 9.74 6.23
N VAL A 128 6.22 9.93 5.61
CA VAL A 128 5.23 10.93 5.98
C VAL A 128 3.92 10.29 6.43
N PHE A 129 3.32 10.84 7.49
CA PHE A 129 2.08 10.38 8.11
C PHE A 129 0.93 11.30 7.73
N ILE A 130 -0.04 10.73 7.02
CA ILE A 130 -1.14 11.44 6.40
C ILE A 130 -2.46 11.00 7.03
N TYR A 131 -3.32 11.96 7.32
CA TYR A 131 -4.63 11.70 7.93
C TYR A 131 -5.71 11.61 6.86
N THR A 132 -6.60 10.64 7.00
CA THR A 132 -7.88 10.63 6.28
C THR A 132 -8.84 11.63 6.95
N PRO A 133 -9.92 12.07 6.27
CA PRO A 133 -10.94 12.92 6.89
C PRO A 133 -11.67 12.25 8.06
N LYS A 134 -11.57 10.91 8.17
CA LYS A 134 -12.14 10.12 9.26
C LYS A 134 -11.18 9.94 10.44
N GLY A 135 -9.96 10.47 10.36
CA GLY A 135 -8.95 10.40 11.42
C GLY A 135 -8.03 9.17 11.39
N GLU A 136 -8.19 8.26 10.43
CA GLU A 136 -7.22 7.18 10.21
C GLU A 136 -5.89 7.74 9.68
N ILE A 137 -4.77 7.18 10.12
CA ILE A 137 -3.42 7.55 9.69
C ILE A 137 -2.93 6.54 8.65
N LYS A 138 -2.31 7.03 7.58
CA LYS A 138 -1.57 6.23 6.60
C LYS A 138 -0.14 6.73 6.46
N ASP A 139 0.78 5.79 6.37
CA ASP A 139 2.20 6.00 6.09
C ASP A 139 2.45 5.95 4.58
N LEU A 140 3.31 6.85 4.10
CA LEU A 140 3.78 6.94 2.72
C LEU A 140 5.25 7.38 2.72
N PRO A 141 6.02 7.08 1.66
CA PRO A 141 7.36 7.63 1.52
C PRO A 141 7.31 9.15 1.34
N LYS A 142 8.33 9.84 1.84
CA LYS A 142 8.48 11.30 1.74
C LYS A 142 8.47 11.74 0.29
N GLY A 143 7.71 12.80 0.02
CA GLY A 143 7.49 13.28 -1.34
C GLY A 143 6.38 12.55 -2.10
N ALA A 144 5.72 11.56 -1.49
CA ALA A 144 4.50 10.96 -2.03
C ALA A 144 3.41 12.01 -2.27
N THR A 145 2.54 11.71 -3.22
CA THR A 145 1.50 12.63 -3.69
C THR A 145 0.10 12.17 -3.27
N PRO A 146 -0.94 13.00 -3.49
CA PRO A 146 -2.32 12.56 -3.33
C PRO A 146 -2.69 11.31 -4.15
N LEU A 147 -2.05 11.08 -5.31
CA LEU A 147 -2.29 9.87 -6.09
C LEU A 147 -1.73 8.63 -5.38
N ASP A 148 -0.51 8.71 -4.86
CA ASP A 148 0.08 7.63 -4.05
C ASP A 148 -0.81 7.31 -2.84
N PHE A 149 -1.34 8.33 -2.16
CA PHE A 149 -2.29 8.18 -1.06
C PHE A 149 -3.60 7.50 -1.49
N ALA A 150 -4.16 7.89 -2.64
CA ALA A 150 -5.38 7.27 -3.17
C ALA A 150 -5.19 5.77 -3.43
N PHE A 151 -4.08 5.37 -4.07
CA PHE A 151 -3.75 3.96 -4.31
C PHE A 151 -3.43 3.19 -3.04
N ARG A 152 -2.86 3.85 -2.02
CA ARG A 152 -2.61 3.28 -0.69
C ARG A 152 -3.92 2.98 0.06
N ILE A 153 -4.94 3.82 -0.07
CA ILE A 153 -6.27 3.56 0.50
C ILE A 153 -6.95 2.42 -0.25
N HIS A 154 -7.11 2.56 -1.57
CA HIS A 154 -7.78 1.56 -2.38
C HIS A 154 -7.45 1.74 -3.87
N THR A 155 -7.18 0.64 -4.57
CA THR A 155 -6.83 0.68 -6.00
C THR A 155 -7.92 1.34 -6.87
N ASP A 156 -9.19 1.04 -6.64
CA ASP A 156 -10.30 1.69 -7.37
C ASP A 156 -10.42 3.19 -7.09
N LEU A 157 -10.10 3.63 -5.86
CA LEU A 157 -10.10 5.05 -5.52
C LEU A 157 -8.98 5.77 -6.28
N GLY A 158 -7.80 5.16 -6.37
CA GLY A 158 -6.69 5.63 -7.20
C GLY A 158 -7.06 5.76 -8.68
N HIS A 159 -7.68 4.73 -9.27
CA HIS A 159 -8.10 4.76 -10.67
C HIS A 159 -9.13 5.85 -10.98
N ARG A 160 -10.06 6.11 -10.06
CA ARG A 160 -11.13 7.10 -10.23
C ARG A 160 -10.73 8.51 -9.75
N CYS A 161 -9.50 8.71 -9.28
CA CYS A 161 -9.05 9.99 -8.74
C CYS A 161 -9.07 11.09 -9.83
N ILE A 162 -9.76 12.19 -9.54
CA ILE A 162 -9.83 13.37 -10.43
C ILE A 162 -9.25 14.63 -9.77
N GLY A 163 -9.06 14.61 -8.45
CA GLY A 163 -8.54 15.74 -7.70
C GLY A 163 -8.32 15.37 -6.25
N ALA A 164 -7.68 16.26 -5.50
CA ALA A 164 -7.44 16.08 -4.08
C ALA A 164 -7.60 17.41 -3.34
N LYS A 165 -8.01 17.32 -2.08
CA LYS A 165 -7.93 18.41 -1.12
C LYS A 165 -7.00 18.04 0.01
N VAL A 166 -6.16 18.99 0.39
CA VAL A 166 -5.29 18.88 1.57
C VAL A 166 -5.72 19.96 2.55
N ASN A 167 -6.02 19.58 3.79
CA ASN A 167 -6.49 20.47 4.84
C ASN A 167 -7.70 21.34 4.39
N GLY A 168 -8.61 20.72 3.62
CA GLY A 168 -9.82 21.35 3.09
C GLY A 168 -9.63 22.21 1.83
N ARG A 169 -8.41 22.39 1.33
CA ARG A 169 -8.11 23.21 0.13
C ARG A 169 -7.75 22.33 -1.07
N LEU A 170 -8.22 22.70 -2.26
CA LEU A 170 -7.85 22.00 -3.50
C LEU A 170 -6.35 22.16 -3.77
N VAL A 171 -5.70 21.04 -4.08
CA VAL A 171 -4.28 20.99 -4.45
C VAL A 171 -4.10 20.25 -5.77
N PRO A 172 -3.02 20.52 -6.52
CA PRO A 172 -2.69 19.72 -7.69
C PRO A 172 -2.32 18.28 -7.27
N LEU A 173 -2.55 17.32 -8.17
CA LEU A 173 -2.29 15.89 -7.90
C LEU A 173 -0.81 15.53 -7.76
N ASN A 174 0.11 16.41 -8.13
CA ASN A 174 1.56 16.26 -7.94
C ASN A 174 2.09 17.03 -6.71
N TYR A 175 1.20 17.54 -5.85
CA TYR A 175 1.59 18.14 -4.57
C TYR A 175 2.29 17.09 -3.69
N ALA A 176 3.42 17.47 -3.06
CA ALA A 176 4.13 16.60 -2.13
C ALA A 176 3.49 16.68 -0.74
N LEU A 177 3.04 15.54 -0.23
CA LEU A 177 2.38 15.42 1.07
C LEU A 177 3.36 15.56 2.24
N ASN A 178 2.93 16.21 3.32
CA ASN A 178 3.72 16.43 4.53
C ASN A 178 3.06 15.78 5.76
N ASN A 179 3.84 15.59 6.82
CA ASN A 179 3.34 15.10 8.11
C ASN A 179 2.19 15.96 8.63
N GLY A 180 1.09 15.32 9.03
CA GLY A 180 -0.06 16.01 9.60
C GLY A 180 -1.10 16.48 8.58
N ASP A 181 -0.83 16.34 7.28
CA ASP A 181 -1.80 16.70 6.24
C ASP A 181 -3.05 15.81 6.32
N VAL A 182 -4.22 16.44 6.30
CA VAL A 182 -5.51 15.75 6.14
C VAL A 182 -5.88 15.73 4.67
N VAL A 183 -5.93 14.56 4.05
CA VAL A 183 -6.11 14.40 2.60
C VAL A 183 -7.48 13.80 2.29
N GLU A 184 -8.26 14.52 1.48
CA GLU A 184 -9.53 14.08 0.91
C GLU A 184 -9.34 13.85 -0.59
N ILE A 185 -9.57 12.62 -1.06
CA ILE A 185 -9.50 12.30 -2.49
C ILE A 185 -10.87 12.53 -3.13
N VAL A 186 -10.88 13.30 -4.23
CA VAL A 186 -12.06 13.53 -5.04
C VAL A 186 -12.06 12.51 -6.17
N ALA A 187 -13.01 11.58 -6.15
CA ALA A 187 -13.17 10.54 -7.16
C ALA A 187 -14.35 10.80 -8.10
N ALA A 188 -14.21 10.38 -9.36
CA ALA A 188 -15.29 10.43 -10.33
C ALA A 188 -16.45 9.48 -9.94
N LYS A 189 -17.68 9.92 -10.20
CA LYS A 189 -18.91 9.12 -9.99
C LYS A 189 -19.21 8.15 -11.14
N GLY A 190 -18.56 8.29 -12.29
CA GLY A 190 -18.74 7.44 -13.48
C GLY A 190 -17.47 6.70 -13.87
N GLU A 191 -17.51 6.01 -15.01
CA GLU A 191 -16.36 5.33 -15.60
C GLU A 191 -15.33 6.35 -16.09
N ARG A 192 -14.33 6.59 -15.25
CA ARG A 192 -13.14 7.37 -15.59
C ARG A 192 -11.91 6.63 -15.12
N GLY A 193 -10.92 6.53 -16.00
CA GLY A 193 -9.66 5.86 -15.74
C GLY A 193 -8.52 6.81 -15.40
N PRO A 194 -7.36 6.26 -15.02
CA PRO A 194 -6.12 7.01 -14.82
C PRO A 194 -5.65 7.70 -16.10
N SER A 195 -4.80 8.72 -15.95
CA SER A 195 -4.11 9.35 -17.09
C SER A 195 -2.74 8.68 -17.33
N LEU A 196 -2.34 8.54 -18.60
CA LEU A 196 -1.00 8.08 -18.96
C LEU A 196 0.10 9.02 -18.45
N ASP A 197 -0.21 10.31 -18.29
CA ASP A 197 0.73 11.31 -17.77
C ASP A 197 1.17 11.01 -16.34
N TRP A 198 0.37 10.26 -15.58
CA TRP A 198 0.74 9.84 -14.22
C TRP A 198 1.95 8.91 -14.18
N LEU A 199 2.24 8.21 -15.29
CA LEU A 199 3.40 7.34 -15.42
C LEU A 199 4.67 8.08 -15.83
N ARG A 200 4.56 9.34 -16.28
CA ARG A 200 5.72 10.16 -16.68
C ARG A 200 6.45 10.66 -15.42
N PRO A 201 7.69 10.19 -15.13
CA PRO A 201 8.38 10.55 -13.89
C PRO A 201 8.63 12.06 -13.73
N GLU A 202 8.85 12.74 -14.86
CA GLU A 202 9.12 14.18 -14.95
C GLU A 202 7.98 15.06 -14.42
N LEU A 203 6.73 14.59 -14.52
CA LEU A 203 5.56 15.34 -14.07
C LEU A 203 5.29 15.20 -12.56
N GLY A 204 5.96 14.24 -11.91
CA GLY A 204 5.96 14.08 -10.46
C GLY A 204 4.62 13.64 -9.85
N TYR A 205 3.72 13.03 -10.63
CA TYR A 205 2.39 12.62 -10.16
C TYR A 205 2.40 11.42 -9.23
N ILE A 206 3.23 10.41 -9.50
CA ILE A 206 3.28 9.17 -8.72
C ILE A 206 4.73 8.92 -8.34
N LYS A 207 5.00 8.74 -7.05
CA LYS A 207 6.33 8.38 -6.54
C LYS A 207 6.45 6.90 -6.25
N THR A 208 5.40 6.29 -5.70
CA THR A 208 5.47 4.90 -5.25
C THR A 208 5.52 3.92 -6.43
N SER A 209 6.29 2.85 -6.26
CA SER A 209 6.32 1.72 -7.20
C SER A 209 4.94 1.08 -7.33
N HIS A 210 4.26 0.91 -6.19
CA HIS A 210 2.95 0.30 -6.07
C HIS A 210 1.90 0.98 -6.95
N ALA A 211 1.74 2.31 -6.82
CA ALA A 211 0.75 3.05 -7.58
C ALA A 211 1.07 3.04 -9.09
N ARG A 212 2.35 3.17 -9.49
CA ARG A 212 2.77 3.05 -10.90
C ARG A 212 2.39 1.70 -11.48
N ASN A 213 2.62 0.62 -10.73
CA ASN A 213 2.30 -0.74 -11.17
C ASN A 213 0.79 -0.95 -11.31
N LYS A 214 -0.03 -0.41 -10.40
CA LYS A 214 -1.50 -0.46 -10.53
C LYS A 214 -2.00 0.27 -11.77
N VAL A 215 -1.47 1.46 -12.06
CA VAL A 215 -1.82 2.22 -13.27
C VAL A 215 -1.41 1.46 -14.54
N ARG A 216 -0.19 0.89 -14.59
CA ARG A 216 0.26 0.05 -15.72
C ARG A 216 -0.65 -1.16 -15.92
N GLN A 217 -0.99 -1.88 -14.85
CA GLN A 217 -1.89 -3.03 -14.89
C GLN A 217 -3.27 -2.65 -15.43
N TRP A 218 -3.78 -1.46 -15.06
CA TRP A 218 -5.05 -0.96 -15.55
C TRP A 218 -5.04 -0.76 -17.07
N PHE A 219 -4.01 -0.10 -17.62
CA PHE A 219 -3.88 0.10 -19.07
C PHE A 219 -3.66 -1.21 -19.83
N ASN A 220 -2.82 -2.10 -19.32
CA ASN A 220 -2.59 -3.42 -19.93
C ASN A 220 -3.89 -4.24 -20.00
N LYS A 221 -4.72 -4.15 -18.95
CA LYS A 221 -6.03 -4.80 -18.93
C LYS A 221 -6.98 -4.19 -19.95
N GLN A 222 -7.03 -2.86 -20.05
CA GLN A 222 -7.88 -2.16 -21.01
C GLN A 222 -7.48 -2.50 -22.47
N GLU A 223 -6.19 -2.44 -22.78
CA GLU A 223 -5.66 -2.78 -24.11
C GLU A 223 -5.96 -4.25 -24.47
N ARG A 224 -5.79 -5.16 -23.50
CA ARG A 224 -6.12 -6.58 -23.70
C ARG A 224 -7.60 -6.76 -24.00
N SER A 225 -8.49 -6.15 -23.21
CA SER A 225 -9.93 -6.22 -23.44
C SER A 225 -10.32 -5.66 -24.81
N GLN A 226 -9.72 -4.54 -25.23
CA GLN A 226 -9.96 -3.96 -26.55
C GLN A 226 -9.43 -4.85 -27.69
N SER A 227 -8.26 -5.47 -27.48
CA SER A 227 -7.67 -6.42 -28.43
C SER A 227 -8.56 -7.64 -28.62
N ILE A 228 -9.12 -8.21 -27.53
CA ILE A 228 -10.03 -9.35 -27.60
C ILE A 228 -11.27 -8.99 -28.43
N GLU A 229 -11.90 -7.85 -28.12
CA GLU A 229 -13.10 -7.38 -28.83
C GLU A 229 -12.82 -7.15 -30.32
N THR A 230 -11.72 -6.46 -30.64
CA THR A 230 -11.29 -6.23 -32.02
C THR A 230 -11.01 -7.55 -32.74
N GLY A 231 -10.35 -8.50 -32.09
CA GLY A 231 -10.05 -9.81 -32.65
C GLY A 231 -11.30 -10.62 -32.97
N LYS A 232 -12.32 -10.58 -32.11
CA LYS A 232 -13.63 -11.20 -32.35
C LYS A 232 -14.30 -10.59 -33.59
N GLN A 233 -14.38 -9.26 -33.65
CA GLN A 233 -15.00 -8.55 -34.77
C GLN A 233 -14.29 -8.80 -36.11
N LEU A 234 -12.96 -8.82 -36.10
CA LEU A 234 -12.15 -9.11 -37.29
C LEU A 234 -12.36 -10.53 -37.79
N LEU A 235 -12.41 -11.52 -36.89
CA LEU A 235 -12.64 -12.91 -37.26
C LEU A 235 -14.07 -13.10 -37.79
N ASP A 236 -15.07 -12.60 -37.08
CA ASP A 236 -16.47 -12.71 -37.49
C ASP A 236 -16.71 -12.08 -38.87
N LYS A 237 -16.11 -10.92 -39.13
CA LYS A 237 -16.21 -10.25 -40.43
C LYS A 237 -15.62 -11.09 -41.56
N GLU A 238 -14.45 -11.71 -41.34
CA GLU A 238 -13.77 -12.51 -42.35
C GLU A 238 -14.49 -13.83 -42.63
N LEU A 239 -14.98 -14.50 -41.58
CA LEU A 239 -15.74 -15.75 -41.73
C LEU A 239 -17.08 -15.51 -42.43
N ASN A 240 -17.80 -14.44 -42.08
CA ASN A 240 -19.02 -14.05 -42.76
C ASN A 240 -18.77 -13.71 -44.23
N ARG A 241 -17.66 -13.02 -44.54
CA ARG A 241 -17.27 -12.71 -45.94
C ARG A 241 -17.07 -13.98 -46.78
N LEU A 242 -16.56 -15.05 -46.16
CA LEU A 242 -16.28 -16.33 -46.81
C LEU A 242 -17.43 -17.34 -46.69
N GLY A 243 -18.51 -17.01 -45.98
CA GLY A 243 -19.63 -17.93 -45.73
C GLY A 243 -19.26 -19.15 -44.89
N ILE A 244 -18.20 -19.06 -44.08
CA ILE A 244 -17.70 -20.16 -43.24
C ILE A 244 -18.38 -20.07 -41.89
N ASN A 245 -19.07 -21.14 -41.47
CA ASN A 245 -19.55 -21.27 -40.10
C ASN A 245 -18.43 -21.85 -39.23
N PRO A 246 -17.87 -21.09 -38.27
CA PRO A 246 -16.81 -21.61 -37.43
C PRO A 246 -17.32 -22.72 -36.50
N PRO A 247 -16.47 -23.71 -36.17
CA PRO A 247 -16.71 -24.58 -35.01
C PRO A 247 -16.62 -23.74 -33.71
N SER A 248 -16.82 -24.35 -32.54
CA SER A 248 -16.73 -23.60 -31.28
C SER A 248 -15.35 -22.92 -31.13
N ALA A 249 -15.34 -21.72 -30.54
CA ALA A 249 -14.15 -20.88 -30.45
C ALA A 249 -12.97 -21.59 -29.77
N GLU A 250 -13.25 -22.50 -28.84
CA GLU A 250 -12.26 -23.34 -28.16
C GLU A 250 -11.53 -24.27 -29.14
N LYS A 251 -12.26 -24.88 -30.10
CA LYS A 251 -11.67 -25.74 -31.13
C LYS A 251 -10.79 -24.94 -32.09
N VAL A 252 -11.21 -23.73 -32.45
CA VAL A 252 -10.40 -22.85 -33.30
C VAL A 252 -9.13 -22.43 -32.57
N ALA A 253 -9.24 -21.96 -31.33
CA ALA A 253 -8.09 -21.53 -30.53
C ALA A 253 -7.05 -22.64 -30.33
N SER A 254 -7.50 -23.87 -30.02
CA SER A 254 -6.63 -25.04 -29.86
C SER A 254 -5.89 -25.44 -31.13
N GLN A 255 -6.47 -25.27 -32.33
CA GLN A 255 -5.77 -25.49 -33.61
C GLN A 255 -4.60 -24.53 -33.84
N PHE A 256 -4.57 -23.40 -33.11
CA PHE A 256 -3.50 -22.42 -33.13
C PHE A 256 -2.61 -22.49 -31.89
N ASN A 257 -2.70 -23.58 -31.11
CA ASN A 257 -1.94 -23.81 -29.87
C ASN A 257 -2.23 -22.80 -28.75
N TYR A 258 -3.42 -22.20 -28.71
CA TYR A 258 -3.87 -21.39 -27.58
C TYR A 258 -4.70 -22.21 -26.61
N ALA A 259 -4.31 -22.19 -25.33
CA ALA A 259 -5.07 -22.82 -24.26
C ALA A 259 -6.32 -22.02 -23.85
N ASN A 260 -6.28 -20.69 -24.03
CA ASN A 260 -7.36 -19.77 -23.69
C ASN A 260 -7.86 -19.05 -24.95
N VAL A 261 -9.18 -19.06 -25.15
CA VAL A 261 -9.88 -18.39 -26.24
C VAL A 261 -9.65 -16.87 -26.22
N ASP A 262 -9.57 -16.25 -25.05
CA ASP A 262 -9.29 -14.83 -24.92
C ASP A 262 -7.87 -14.49 -25.36
N ASP A 263 -6.89 -15.36 -25.11
CA ASP A 263 -5.52 -15.14 -25.61
C ASP A 263 -5.46 -15.23 -27.13
N PHE A 264 -6.22 -16.15 -27.72
CA PHE A 264 -6.36 -16.28 -29.17
C PHE A 264 -6.98 -15.01 -29.79
N PHE A 265 -8.10 -14.53 -29.25
CA PHE A 265 -8.72 -13.29 -29.73
C PHE A 265 -7.84 -12.05 -29.50
N ALA A 266 -7.15 -11.98 -28.36
CA ALA A 266 -6.17 -10.91 -28.12
C ALA A 266 -5.00 -10.94 -29.12
N ALA A 267 -4.57 -12.12 -29.57
CA ALA A 267 -3.54 -12.26 -30.60
C ALA A 267 -4.04 -11.84 -32.00
N LEU A 268 -5.30 -12.15 -32.33
CA LEU A 268 -5.95 -11.66 -33.55
C LEU A 268 -6.08 -10.13 -33.54
N GLY A 269 -6.56 -9.53 -32.44
CA GLY A 269 -6.72 -8.08 -32.34
C GLY A 269 -5.40 -7.30 -32.37
N ARG A 270 -4.31 -7.90 -31.89
CA ARG A 270 -2.95 -7.36 -31.98
C ARG A 270 -2.27 -7.61 -33.33
N GLY A 271 -2.91 -8.37 -34.22
CA GLY A 271 -2.36 -8.70 -35.54
C GLY A 271 -1.24 -9.75 -35.54
N SER A 272 -1.03 -10.46 -34.42
CA SER A 272 -0.08 -11.59 -34.36
C SER A 272 -0.54 -12.78 -35.21
N ILE A 273 -1.85 -12.91 -35.40
CA ILE A 273 -2.49 -13.88 -36.30
C ILE A 273 -3.41 -13.12 -37.23
N SER A 274 -3.42 -13.48 -38.52
CA SER A 274 -4.34 -12.89 -39.49
C SER A 274 -5.67 -13.65 -39.51
N PRO A 275 -6.84 -12.97 -39.55
CA PRO A 275 -8.14 -13.61 -39.73
C PRO A 275 -8.19 -14.53 -40.96
N SER A 276 -7.50 -14.17 -42.05
CA SER A 276 -7.45 -15.00 -43.26
C SER A 276 -6.67 -16.30 -43.07
N GLN A 277 -5.66 -16.32 -42.19
CA GLN A 277 -4.95 -17.56 -41.82
C GLN A 277 -5.88 -18.51 -41.05
N VAL A 278 -6.73 -17.95 -40.19
CA VAL A 278 -7.75 -18.72 -39.46
C VAL A 278 -8.78 -19.29 -40.44
N ALA A 279 -9.32 -18.45 -41.33
CA ALA A 279 -10.30 -18.88 -42.32
C ALA A 279 -9.75 -19.97 -43.26
N LEU A 280 -8.51 -19.84 -43.74
CA LEU A 280 -7.86 -20.86 -44.55
C LEU A 280 -7.73 -22.19 -43.79
N LYS A 281 -7.30 -22.15 -42.53
CA LYS A 281 -7.14 -23.37 -41.72
C LYS A 281 -8.49 -24.07 -41.44
N LEU A 282 -9.56 -23.29 -41.35
CA LEU A 282 -10.92 -23.80 -41.22
C LEU A 282 -11.51 -24.33 -42.53
N SER A 283 -11.07 -23.84 -43.70
CA SER A 283 -11.53 -24.35 -45.00
C SER A 283 -10.77 -25.59 -45.48
N THR A 284 -9.62 -25.90 -44.87
CA THR A 284 -8.76 -27.04 -45.26
C THR A 284 -9.04 -28.31 -44.43
N ASN A 285 -9.92 -28.22 -43.42
CA ASN A 285 -10.45 -29.33 -42.63
C ASN A 285 -11.94 -29.49 -42.90
#